data_AF-A0A9E3DHH5-F1
#
_entry.id   AF-A0A9E3DHH5-F1
#
_cell.length_a   1.000
_cell.length_b   1.000
_cell.length_c   1.000
_cell.angle_alpha   90.00
_cell.angle_beta   90.00
_cell.angle_gamma   90.00
#
_symmetry.space_group_name_H-M   'P 1'
#
loop_
_entity.id
_entity.type
_entity.pdbx_description
1 polymer ?
#
loop_
_entity_poly.entity_id
_entity_poly.type
_entity_poly.pdbx_seq_one_letter_code
_entity_poly.pdbx_strand_id
1 'polypeptide(L)'
;MKTLLFWALTVASAAAQTIGIDTHIDTPQRVLIEGVDLASRLKDGHVDIPRLKQGGMNAPFFALWVPTFYHGAEAVRRTLDLRDAMQRVFDQHPDLIELAVSASDVERITKTGKIAAILSLEGGHQIDNDLAVLRMYQRLGIRAMTLTHFRNTDWADSSTDKPAHNGLADFGKKVVQEMNRIGMIVDVSHVSDKTFYDAVAASSKPVIATHSSCRALNDMPRNMTDDMLRALAKNGGVVSINFYPSFVSPKDAQAGKKLISSQVALEPDLKGAALDDFARQNHFKELRSMKPAQATIDDIVANIDHAVKVAGIDHVGIGSDFDGIDSVPNGLEDISKMPQLAAALRKKGYSDADIQKIWSGNVLRVMRVVIGR
;
A
#
# COMPACT_ATOMS: atom_id res chain seq x y z
N MET A 1 8.84 -35.76 -15.02
CA MET A 1 7.75 -35.04 -15.70
C MET A 1 6.32 -35.52 -15.37
N LYS A 2 6.11 -36.57 -14.55
CA LYS A 2 4.75 -37.05 -14.20
C LYS A 2 4.25 -36.63 -12.80
N THR A 3 5.04 -35.88 -12.03
CA THR A 3 4.71 -35.48 -10.65
C THR A 3 4.28 -34.02 -10.51
N LEU A 4 4.48 -33.18 -11.54
CA LEU A 4 4.00 -31.79 -11.56
C LEU A 4 2.53 -31.64 -12.04
N LEU A 5 1.97 -32.66 -12.69
CA LEU A 5 0.61 -32.61 -13.24
C LEU A 5 -0.48 -32.94 -12.20
N PHE A 6 -0.12 -33.43 -11.02
CA PHE A 6 -1.10 -33.88 -10.02
C PHE A 6 -1.75 -32.73 -9.24
N TRP A 7 -1.12 -31.55 -9.19
CA TRP A 7 -1.71 -30.36 -8.55
C TRP A 7 -2.72 -29.62 -9.44
N ALA A 8 -2.68 -29.84 -10.76
CA ALA A 8 -3.60 -29.16 -11.69
C ALA A 8 -5.03 -29.74 -11.68
N LEU A 9 -5.25 -30.91 -11.04
CA LEU A 9 -6.52 -31.64 -11.15
C LEU A 9 -7.10 -32.17 -9.81
N THR A 10 -6.55 -31.76 -8.65
CA THR A 10 -7.12 -32.13 -7.33
C THR A 10 -7.44 -30.94 -6.41
N VAL A 11 -7.48 -29.71 -6.93
CA VAL A 11 -8.04 -28.53 -6.23
C VAL A 11 -9.34 -28.05 -6.91
N ALA A 12 -10.07 -28.95 -7.56
CA ALA A 12 -11.35 -28.69 -8.20
C ALA A 12 -12.54 -29.25 -7.40
N SER A 13 -12.42 -29.32 -6.07
CA SER A 13 -13.55 -29.55 -5.17
C SER A 13 -13.52 -28.52 -4.04
N ALA A 14 -14.28 -27.43 -4.20
CA ALA A 14 -14.72 -26.52 -3.14
C ALA A 14 -13.69 -26.08 -2.07
N ALA A 15 -12.40 -25.99 -2.39
CA ALA A 15 -11.45 -25.24 -1.58
C ALA A 15 -11.80 -23.75 -1.78
N ALA A 16 -12.21 -23.07 -0.71
CA ALA A 16 -12.41 -21.63 -0.73
C ALA A 16 -11.17 -20.99 -1.35
N GLN A 17 -11.34 -20.21 -2.42
CA GLN A 17 -10.24 -19.50 -3.05
C GLN A 17 -9.53 -18.66 -1.98
N THR A 18 -8.24 -18.91 -1.77
CA THR A 18 -7.43 -18.12 -0.83
C THR A 18 -7.47 -16.66 -1.25
N ILE A 19 -7.89 -15.78 -0.33
CA ILE A 19 -7.85 -14.33 -0.53
C ILE A 19 -6.42 -13.87 -0.30
N GLY A 20 -5.89 -13.11 -1.26
CA GLY A 20 -4.60 -12.42 -1.16
C GLY A 20 -4.80 -10.92 -1.25
N ILE A 21 -4.36 -10.21 -0.23
CA ILE A 21 -4.41 -8.76 -0.10
C ILE A 21 -2.99 -8.23 -0.16
N ASP A 22 -2.77 -7.30 -1.08
CA ASP A 22 -1.65 -6.38 -1.04
C ASP A 22 -2.19 -5.02 -0.62
N THR A 23 -1.65 -4.43 0.44
CA THR A 23 -2.18 -3.19 1.01
C THR A 23 -1.64 -1.91 0.37
N HIS A 24 -0.77 -1.99 -0.65
CA HIS A 24 -0.31 -0.80 -1.36
C HIS A 24 0.19 -1.09 -2.78
N ILE A 25 -0.56 -0.59 -3.78
CA ILE A 25 -0.24 -0.68 -5.21
C ILE A 25 -0.53 0.67 -5.90
N ASP A 26 0.46 1.23 -6.59
CA ASP A 26 0.42 2.57 -7.21
C ASP A 26 0.00 2.58 -8.69
N THR A 27 -0.49 1.45 -9.19
CA THR A 27 -1.00 1.30 -10.56
C THR A 27 -2.04 2.36 -10.99
N PRO A 28 -2.89 2.98 -10.12
CA PRO A 28 -3.82 4.02 -10.55
C PRO A 28 -3.17 5.20 -11.29
N GLN A 29 -1.92 5.55 -10.97
CA GLN A 29 -1.20 6.57 -11.73
C GLN A 29 -1.04 6.20 -13.19
N ARG A 30 -0.75 4.93 -13.48
CA ARG A 30 -0.61 4.44 -14.85
C ARG A 30 -1.95 4.48 -15.59
N VAL A 31 -3.05 4.16 -14.91
CA VAL A 31 -4.40 4.26 -15.50
C VAL A 31 -4.70 5.70 -15.90
N LEU A 32 -4.42 6.66 -15.02
CA LEU A 32 -4.70 8.08 -15.28
C LEU A 32 -3.75 8.69 -16.31
N ILE A 33 -2.44 8.45 -16.17
CA ILE A 33 -1.39 9.12 -16.96
C ILE A 33 -1.16 8.45 -18.31
N GLU A 34 -1.07 7.12 -18.31
CA GLU A 34 -0.70 6.32 -19.49
C GLU A 34 -1.93 5.78 -20.23
N GLY A 35 -3.09 5.75 -19.57
CA GLY A 35 -4.30 5.16 -20.14
C GLY A 35 -4.21 3.64 -20.28
N VAL A 36 -3.45 2.96 -19.40
CA VAL A 36 -3.34 1.50 -19.46
C VAL A 36 -4.68 0.82 -19.18
N ASP A 37 -4.95 -0.24 -19.92
CA ASP A 37 -6.06 -1.16 -19.66
C ASP A 37 -5.58 -2.28 -18.73
N LEU A 38 -6.06 -2.27 -17.48
CA LEU A 38 -5.70 -3.28 -16.48
C LEU A 38 -6.26 -4.68 -16.77
N ALA A 39 -7.28 -4.81 -17.63
CA ALA A 39 -7.80 -6.11 -18.02
C ALA A 39 -6.82 -6.89 -18.91
N SER A 40 -5.93 -6.17 -19.58
CA SER A 40 -4.93 -6.72 -20.48
C SER A 40 -3.62 -7.03 -19.76
N ARG A 41 -2.86 -8.02 -20.26
CA ARG A 41 -1.48 -8.29 -19.80
C ARG A 41 -0.57 -7.18 -20.32
N LEU A 42 -0.12 -6.30 -19.44
CA LEU A 42 0.70 -5.14 -19.82
C LEU A 42 2.13 -5.57 -20.16
N LYS A 43 2.77 -4.82 -21.07
CA LYS A 43 4.16 -5.08 -21.51
C LYS A 43 5.18 -4.80 -20.41
N ASP A 44 4.85 -3.90 -19.51
CA ASP A 44 5.70 -3.35 -18.44
C ASP A 44 4.92 -3.07 -17.16
N GLY A 45 5.64 -2.68 -16.12
CA GLY A 45 5.18 -2.52 -14.74
C GLY A 45 4.84 -3.84 -14.06
N HIS A 46 4.31 -3.71 -12.85
CA HIS A 46 4.26 -4.78 -11.87
C HIS A 46 2.87 -5.41 -11.71
N VAL A 47 1.81 -4.70 -12.12
CA VAL A 47 0.43 -5.11 -11.84
C VAL A 47 -0.47 -4.95 -13.06
N ASP A 48 -1.23 -6.01 -13.33
CA ASP A 48 -2.41 -6.03 -14.19
C ASP A 48 -3.33 -7.16 -13.70
N ILE A 49 -4.59 -7.21 -14.16
CA ILE A 49 -5.56 -8.24 -13.72
C ILE A 49 -5.05 -9.66 -14.01
N PRO A 50 -4.47 -9.97 -15.19
CA PRO A 50 -3.86 -11.28 -15.42
C PRO A 50 -2.79 -11.65 -14.39
N ARG A 51 -1.87 -10.74 -14.05
CA ARG A 51 -0.82 -10.96 -13.04
C ARG A 51 -1.41 -11.08 -11.62
N LEU A 52 -2.41 -10.27 -11.25
CA LEU A 52 -3.11 -10.36 -9.96
C LEU A 52 -3.72 -11.77 -9.78
N LYS A 53 -4.42 -12.27 -10.81
CA LYS A 53 -4.98 -13.63 -10.82
C LYS A 53 -3.90 -14.70 -10.74
N GLN A 54 -2.81 -14.56 -11.51
CA GLN A 54 -1.68 -15.49 -11.49
C GLN A 54 -0.97 -15.51 -10.12
N GLY A 55 -0.87 -14.35 -9.47
CA GLY A 55 -0.24 -14.18 -8.16
C GLY A 55 -1.11 -14.63 -6.99
N GLY A 56 -2.42 -14.80 -7.20
CA GLY A 56 -3.38 -15.04 -6.12
C GLY A 56 -3.63 -13.82 -5.23
N MET A 57 -3.32 -12.61 -5.72
CA MET A 57 -3.59 -11.34 -5.04
C MET A 57 -4.87 -10.75 -5.60
N ASN A 58 -6.00 -11.17 -5.05
CA ASN A 58 -7.34 -10.88 -5.60
C ASN A 58 -8.06 -9.73 -4.90
N ALA A 59 -7.43 -9.10 -3.91
CA ALA A 59 -8.00 -7.95 -3.19
C ALA A 59 -6.95 -6.83 -2.97
N PRO A 60 -6.46 -6.20 -4.06
CA PRO A 60 -5.44 -5.14 -3.97
C PRO A 60 -6.01 -3.84 -3.40
N PHE A 61 -5.21 -3.16 -2.57
CA PHE A 61 -5.39 -1.76 -2.23
C PHE A 61 -4.67 -0.92 -3.30
N PHE A 62 -5.45 -0.29 -4.17
CA PHE A 62 -4.97 0.65 -5.15
C PHE A 62 -4.84 2.05 -4.51
N ALA A 63 -3.60 2.52 -4.41
CA ALA A 63 -3.24 3.82 -3.87
C ALA A 63 -3.56 4.94 -4.89
N LEU A 64 -4.45 5.85 -4.50
CA LEU A 64 -4.71 7.09 -5.22
C LEU A 64 -3.69 8.14 -4.79
N TRP A 65 -2.41 7.85 -5.02
CA TRP A 65 -1.29 8.71 -4.66
C TRP A 65 -1.29 10.01 -5.46
N VAL A 66 -1.02 11.14 -4.81
CA VAL A 66 -0.86 12.45 -5.48
C VAL A 66 0.52 13.03 -5.10
N PRO A 67 1.36 13.44 -6.08
CA PRO A 67 2.64 14.07 -5.76
C PRO A 67 2.49 15.28 -4.83
N THR A 68 3.40 15.43 -3.87
CA THR A 68 3.30 16.44 -2.80
C THR A 68 3.47 17.89 -3.27
N PHE A 69 3.80 18.11 -4.55
CA PHE A 69 3.81 19.44 -5.17
C PHE A 69 2.42 19.88 -5.67
N TYR A 70 1.41 19.00 -5.64
CA TYR A 70 0.02 19.42 -5.76
C TYR A 70 -0.45 19.94 -4.40
N HIS A 71 -0.92 21.19 -4.38
CA HIS A 71 -1.35 21.88 -3.17
C HIS A 71 -2.82 22.29 -3.25
N GLY A 72 -3.46 22.44 -2.11
CA GLY A 72 -4.79 23.04 -2.06
C GLY A 72 -5.83 22.24 -2.86
N ALA A 73 -6.72 22.99 -3.52
CA ALA A 73 -7.72 22.46 -4.43
C ALA A 73 -7.14 21.62 -5.60
N GLU A 74 -5.88 21.82 -6.00
CA GLU A 74 -5.25 21.00 -7.04
C GLU A 74 -4.98 19.57 -6.55
N ALA A 75 -4.59 19.39 -5.28
CA ALA A 75 -4.44 18.06 -4.69
C ALA A 75 -5.78 17.34 -4.61
N VAL A 76 -6.85 18.08 -4.26
CA VAL A 76 -8.21 17.56 -4.21
C VAL A 76 -8.69 17.13 -5.60
N ARG A 77 -8.56 18.01 -6.60
CA ARG A 77 -8.89 17.71 -8.00
C ARG A 77 -8.15 16.48 -8.48
N ARG A 78 -6.82 16.42 -8.29
CA ARG A 78 -6.00 15.30 -8.77
C ARG A 78 -6.40 13.96 -8.13
N THR A 79 -6.83 14.00 -6.86
CA THR A 79 -7.38 12.82 -6.18
C THR A 79 -8.68 12.35 -6.84
N LEU A 80 -9.56 13.28 -7.20
CA LEU A 80 -10.80 12.98 -7.93
C LEU A 80 -10.52 12.44 -9.34
N ASP A 81 -9.50 12.95 -10.04
CA ASP A 81 -9.08 12.43 -11.36
C ASP A 81 -8.63 10.96 -11.26
N LEU A 82 -7.86 10.60 -10.23
CA LEU A 82 -7.46 9.22 -9.98
C LEU A 82 -8.65 8.33 -9.61
N ARG A 83 -9.57 8.85 -8.79
CA ARG A 83 -10.80 8.13 -8.43
C ARG A 83 -11.70 7.88 -9.64
N ASP A 84 -11.83 8.86 -10.53
CA ASP A 84 -12.55 8.71 -11.81
C ASP A 84 -11.87 7.69 -12.71
N ALA A 85 -10.54 7.75 -12.86
CA ALA A 85 -9.80 6.79 -13.67
C ALA A 85 -10.06 5.35 -13.23
N MET A 86 -10.05 5.08 -11.92
CA MET A 86 -10.42 3.77 -11.39
C MET A 86 -11.91 3.45 -11.54
N GLN A 87 -12.82 4.45 -11.47
CA GLN A 87 -14.24 4.23 -11.77
C GLN A 87 -14.42 3.71 -13.19
N ARG A 88 -13.74 4.32 -14.17
CA ARG A 88 -13.81 3.91 -15.57
C ARG A 88 -13.33 2.48 -15.77
N VAL A 89 -12.31 2.03 -15.04
CA VAL A 89 -11.88 0.62 -15.05
C VAL A 89 -12.99 -0.31 -14.55
N PHE A 90 -13.67 0.05 -13.45
CA PHE A 90 -14.78 -0.76 -12.91
C PHE A 90 -15.97 -0.82 -13.89
N ASP A 91 -16.30 0.32 -14.51
CA ASP A 91 -17.41 0.41 -15.46
C ASP A 91 -17.13 -0.33 -16.78
N GLN A 92 -15.87 -0.33 -17.23
CA GLN A 92 -15.44 -1.02 -18.45
C GLN A 92 -15.29 -2.53 -18.28
N HIS A 93 -14.95 -2.99 -17.06
CA HIS A 93 -14.65 -4.39 -16.79
C HIS A 93 -15.43 -4.97 -15.59
N PRO A 94 -16.78 -4.85 -15.56
CA PRO A 94 -17.59 -5.28 -14.42
C PRO A 94 -17.50 -6.80 -14.17
N ASP A 95 -17.12 -7.58 -15.18
CA ASP A 95 -16.93 -9.03 -15.08
C ASP A 95 -15.56 -9.44 -14.51
N LEU A 96 -14.63 -8.50 -14.37
CA LEU A 96 -13.25 -8.79 -13.96
C LEU A 96 -12.87 -8.16 -12.62
N ILE A 97 -13.39 -6.97 -12.31
CA ILE A 97 -12.99 -6.16 -11.16
C ILE A 97 -14.18 -5.37 -10.61
N GLU A 98 -14.26 -5.26 -9.30
CA GLU A 98 -15.35 -4.58 -8.61
C GLU A 98 -14.81 -3.84 -7.38
N LEU A 99 -15.32 -2.65 -7.10
CA LEU A 99 -14.95 -1.86 -5.93
C LEU A 99 -15.46 -2.53 -4.65
N ALA A 100 -14.54 -2.89 -3.75
CA ALA A 100 -14.83 -3.42 -2.44
C ALA A 100 -14.74 -2.32 -1.38
N VAL A 101 -15.86 -2.09 -0.70
CA VAL A 101 -15.97 -1.03 0.33
C VAL A 101 -16.07 -1.57 1.75
N SER A 102 -15.92 -2.88 1.93
CA SER A 102 -16.01 -3.57 3.22
C SER A 102 -15.25 -4.91 3.14
N ALA A 103 -15.00 -5.54 4.30
CA ALA A 103 -14.44 -6.89 4.32
C ALA A 103 -15.40 -7.93 3.72
N SER A 104 -16.72 -7.76 3.90
CA SER A 104 -17.70 -8.65 3.29
C SER A 104 -17.79 -8.48 1.78
N ASP A 105 -17.56 -7.27 1.24
CA ASP A 105 -17.40 -7.10 -0.21
C ASP A 105 -16.19 -7.83 -0.74
N VAL A 106 -15.03 -7.73 -0.06
CA VAL A 106 -13.83 -8.49 -0.46
C VAL A 106 -14.14 -9.98 -0.57
N GLU A 107 -14.77 -10.55 0.45
CA GLU A 107 -15.13 -11.97 0.46
C GLU A 107 -16.17 -12.32 -0.61
N ARG A 108 -17.18 -11.46 -0.81
CA ARG A 108 -18.24 -11.68 -1.81
C ARG A 108 -17.69 -11.61 -3.23
N ILE A 109 -16.91 -10.59 -3.54
CA ILE A 109 -16.36 -10.33 -4.88
C ILE A 109 -15.36 -11.42 -5.25
N THR A 110 -14.41 -11.73 -4.37
CA THR A 110 -13.38 -12.75 -4.66
C THR A 110 -13.98 -14.14 -4.87
N LYS A 111 -15.07 -14.52 -4.19
CA LYS A 111 -15.83 -15.77 -4.44
C LYS A 111 -16.38 -15.89 -5.86
N THR A 112 -16.58 -14.77 -6.56
CA THR A 112 -17.03 -14.77 -7.97
C THR A 112 -15.88 -14.87 -8.97
N GLY A 113 -14.62 -14.92 -8.50
CA GLY A 113 -13.42 -14.94 -9.35
C GLY A 113 -12.99 -13.56 -9.89
N LYS A 114 -13.67 -12.49 -9.47
CA LYS A 114 -13.30 -11.09 -9.75
C LYS A 114 -12.21 -10.59 -8.80
N ILE A 115 -11.54 -9.51 -9.20
CA ILE A 115 -10.67 -8.70 -8.33
C ILE A 115 -11.53 -7.78 -7.46
N ALA A 116 -11.34 -7.84 -6.15
CA ALA A 116 -11.95 -6.94 -5.16
C ALA A 116 -11.05 -5.72 -4.94
N ALA A 117 -11.24 -4.67 -5.74
CA ALA A 117 -10.42 -3.47 -5.68
C ALA A 117 -10.76 -2.63 -4.44
N ILE A 118 -9.78 -2.32 -3.61
CA ILE A 118 -9.93 -1.42 -2.46
C ILE A 118 -9.18 -0.13 -2.79
N LEU A 119 -9.74 1.04 -2.49
CA LEU A 119 -9.08 2.31 -2.77
C LEU A 119 -8.54 2.95 -1.49
N SER A 120 -7.32 3.47 -1.53
CA SER A 120 -6.67 4.23 -0.46
C SER A 120 -6.15 5.58 -0.96
N LEU A 121 -5.98 6.55 -0.06
CA LEU A 121 -5.20 7.77 -0.31
C LEU A 121 -3.79 7.59 0.21
N GLU A 122 -2.80 8.18 -0.46
CA GLU A 122 -1.41 8.18 0.00
C GLU A 122 -0.92 9.61 0.21
N GLY A 123 -1.36 10.19 1.31
CA GLY A 123 -0.93 11.50 1.78
C GLY A 123 -2.09 12.38 2.25
N GLY A 124 -1.94 12.93 3.45
CA GLY A 124 -2.95 13.80 4.06
C GLY A 124 -3.08 15.17 3.41
N HIS A 125 -2.15 15.59 2.53
CA HIS A 125 -2.29 16.81 1.74
C HIS A 125 -3.49 16.75 0.79
N GLN A 126 -3.92 15.53 0.41
CA GLN A 126 -5.07 15.31 -0.48
C GLN A 126 -6.41 15.78 0.11
N ILE A 127 -6.51 16.00 1.43
CA ILE A 127 -7.72 16.53 2.07
C ILE A 127 -7.72 18.05 2.22
N ASP A 128 -6.63 18.73 1.87
CA ASP A 128 -6.48 20.20 1.94
C ASP A 128 -6.98 20.79 3.27
N ASN A 129 -6.58 20.18 4.38
CA ASN A 129 -6.97 20.59 5.74
C ASN A 129 -8.48 20.65 6.01
N ASP A 130 -9.29 19.90 5.24
CA ASP A 130 -10.75 19.91 5.36
C ASP A 130 -11.33 18.52 5.62
N LEU A 131 -11.96 18.36 6.79
CA LEU A 131 -12.65 17.13 7.16
C LEU A 131 -13.88 16.86 6.28
N ALA A 132 -14.47 17.86 5.63
CA ALA A 132 -15.53 17.66 4.65
C ALA A 132 -15.02 16.91 3.42
N VAL A 133 -13.83 17.27 2.93
CA VAL A 133 -13.16 16.57 1.83
C VAL A 133 -12.86 15.12 2.20
N LEU A 134 -12.29 14.89 3.39
CA LEU A 134 -12.07 13.54 3.94
C LEU A 134 -13.35 12.68 3.94
N ARG A 135 -14.46 13.25 4.43
CA ARG A 135 -15.77 12.57 4.42
C ARG A 135 -16.27 12.27 3.01
N MET A 136 -16.03 13.15 2.05
CA MET A 136 -16.44 12.92 0.66
C MET A 136 -15.64 11.79 0.03
N TYR A 137 -14.32 11.72 0.25
CA TYR A 137 -13.53 10.58 -0.21
C TYR A 137 -14.01 9.24 0.35
N GLN A 138 -14.36 9.21 1.64
CA GLN A 138 -14.96 8.01 2.22
C GLN A 138 -16.28 7.62 1.51
N ARG A 139 -17.15 8.59 1.22
CA ARG A 139 -18.40 8.33 0.48
C ARG A 139 -18.17 7.88 -0.95
N LEU A 140 -17.07 8.29 -1.57
CA LEU A 140 -16.63 7.84 -2.90
C LEU A 140 -16.03 6.43 -2.90
N GLY A 141 -16.01 5.74 -1.76
CA GLY A 141 -15.55 4.35 -1.66
C GLY A 141 -14.09 4.18 -1.25
N ILE A 142 -13.41 5.26 -0.87
CA ILE A 142 -12.02 5.20 -0.40
C ILE A 142 -12.00 4.78 1.08
N ARG A 143 -11.12 3.85 1.45
CA ARG A 143 -11.20 3.11 2.73
C ARG A 143 -9.98 3.25 3.63
N ALA A 144 -8.89 3.82 3.14
CA ALA A 144 -7.73 4.14 3.97
C ALA A 144 -7.12 5.48 3.53
N MET A 145 -6.36 6.13 4.41
CA MET A 145 -5.51 7.27 4.06
C MET A 145 -4.20 7.21 4.85
N THR A 146 -3.08 7.31 4.13
CA THR A 146 -1.76 7.56 4.71
C THR A 146 -1.68 9.00 5.18
N LEU A 147 -1.30 9.25 6.43
CA LEU A 147 -1.37 10.59 7.03
C LEU A 147 -0.40 11.60 6.38
N THR A 148 0.74 11.12 5.89
CA THR A 148 1.74 11.91 5.15
C THR A 148 2.25 11.12 3.94
N HIS A 149 3.07 11.76 3.11
CA HIS A 149 3.92 11.08 2.12
C HIS A 149 5.38 11.51 2.38
N PHE A 150 6.18 11.81 1.34
CA PHE A 150 7.56 12.28 1.52
C PHE A 150 7.70 13.64 2.23
N ARG A 151 6.66 14.47 2.24
CA ARG A 151 6.66 15.80 2.86
C ARG A 151 5.68 15.87 4.03
N ASN A 152 5.93 16.81 4.94
CA ASN A 152 4.95 17.14 5.97
C ASN A 152 3.65 17.65 5.35
N THR A 153 2.55 17.44 6.04
CA THR A 153 1.33 18.23 5.84
C THR A 153 1.33 19.41 6.80
N ASP A 154 0.29 20.25 6.77
CA ASP A 154 0.12 21.33 7.77
C ASP A 154 -0.20 20.80 9.18
N TRP A 155 -0.32 19.48 9.37
CA TRP A 155 -0.77 18.89 10.63
C TRP A 155 -0.10 17.57 11.02
N ALA A 156 0.81 17.04 10.20
CA ALA A 156 1.55 15.81 10.48
C ALA A 156 2.97 15.84 9.91
N ASP A 157 3.94 15.41 10.71
CA ASP A 157 5.33 15.26 10.27
C ASP A 157 5.56 13.94 9.53
N SER A 158 6.26 14.01 8.39
CA SER A 158 6.76 12.89 7.60
C SER A 158 8.10 12.38 8.14
N SER A 159 8.40 11.09 7.91
CA SER A 159 9.68 10.46 8.23
C SER A 159 10.85 10.98 7.40
N THR A 160 10.57 11.65 6.28
CA THR A 160 11.61 12.06 5.30
C THR A 160 11.78 13.57 5.15
N ASP A 161 10.97 14.36 5.85
CA ASP A 161 11.04 15.83 5.84
C ASP A 161 11.55 16.36 7.18
N LYS A 162 11.87 17.66 7.23
CA LYS A 162 12.28 18.33 8.47
C LYS A 162 11.07 18.44 9.40
N PRO A 163 11.14 18.02 10.67
CA PRO A 163 10.02 18.13 11.60
C PRO A 163 9.49 19.56 11.72
N ALA A 164 8.17 19.73 11.71
CA ALA A 164 7.48 21.01 11.85
C ALA A 164 6.46 21.02 13.01
N HIS A 165 5.87 19.87 13.33
CA HIS A 165 4.73 19.77 14.27
C HIS A 165 5.07 19.00 15.56
N ASN A 166 6.22 18.33 15.61
CA ASN A 166 6.57 17.36 16.65
C ASN A 166 5.52 16.23 16.73
N GLY A 167 5.22 15.66 15.56
CA GLY A 167 4.23 14.59 15.39
C GLY A 167 2.94 15.09 14.75
N LEU A 168 1.81 14.91 15.46
CA LEU A 168 0.51 15.43 15.04
C LEU A 168 0.18 16.75 15.72
N ALA A 169 -0.16 17.77 14.92
CA ALA A 169 -0.84 18.95 15.41
C ALA A 169 -2.27 18.60 15.90
N ASP A 170 -2.93 19.52 16.60
CA ASP A 170 -4.28 19.28 17.13
C ASP A 170 -5.31 18.99 16.03
N PHE A 171 -5.14 19.59 14.84
CA PHE A 171 -5.96 19.24 13.68
C PHE A 171 -5.72 17.79 13.23
N GLY A 172 -4.47 17.32 13.20
CA GLY A 172 -4.12 15.95 12.84
C GLY A 172 -4.75 14.90 13.77
N LYS A 173 -4.83 15.19 15.07
CA LYS A 173 -5.57 14.33 16.03
C LYS A 173 -7.05 14.25 15.68
N LYS A 174 -7.68 15.38 15.28
CA LYS A 174 -9.07 15.41 14.82
C LYS A 174 -9.26 14.64 13.51
N VAL A 175 -8.29 14.67 12.60
CA VAL A 175 -8.30 13.86 11.37
C VAL A 175 -8.34 12.37 11.72
N VAL A 176 -7.45 11.89 12.58
CA VAL A 176 -7.43 10.49 13.04
C VAL A 176 -8.76 10.06 13.68
N GLN A 177 -9.32 10.91 14.54
CA GLN A 177 -10.61 10.66 15.18
C GLN A 177 -11.77 10.63 14.18
N GLU A 178 -11.77 11.53 13.19
CA GLU A 178 -12.78 11.55 12.14
C GLU A 178 -12.70 10.30 11.26
N MET A 179 -11.49 9.87 10.88
CA MET A 179 -11.27 8.62 10.13
C MET A 179 -11.86 7.42 10.87
N ASN A 180 -11.61 7.30 12.18
CA ASN A 180 -12.23 6.26 13.00
C ASN A 180 -13.77 6.33 12.99
N ARG A 181 -14.33 7.55 13.13
CA ARG A 181 -15.78 7.78 13.17
C ARG A 181 -16.48 7.39 11.86
N ILE A 182 -15.86 7.68 10.72
CA ILE A 182 -16.44 7.43 9.39
C ILE A 182 -16.09 6.06 8.80
N GLY A 183 -15.31 5.25 9.52
CA GLY A 183 -14.89 3.93 9.06
C GLY A 183 -13.85 4.00 7.94
N MET A 184 -12.83 4.84 8.10
CA MET A 184 -11.65 4.92 7.26
C MET A 184 -10.42 4.48 8.06
N ILE A 185 -9.60 3.62 7.47
CA ILE A 185 -8.38 3.09 8.08
C ILE A 185 -7.31 4.17 8.12
N VAL A 186 -6.73 4.35 9.31
CA VAL A 186 -5.59 5.24 9.54
C VAL A 186 -4.33 4.48 9.14
N ASP A 187 -3.67 4.96 8.09
CA ASP A 187 -2.40 4.41 7.63
C ASP A 187 -1.23 5.27 8.11
N VAL A 188 -0.29 4.62 8.80
CA VAL A 188 0.91 5.20 9.41
C VAL A 188 2.19 4.88 8.64
N SER A 189 2.09 4.39 7.40
CA SER A 189 3.17 4.51 6.43
C SER A 189 3.59 5.99 6.27
N HIS A 190 4.85 6.23 5.93
CA HIS A 190 5.50 7.53 5.64
C HIS A 190 5.66 8.48 6.82
N VAL A 191 4.88 8.35 7.88
CA VAL A 191 4.89 9.30 8.99
C VAL A 191 6.17 9.24 9.83
N SER A 192 6.52 10.35 10.47
CA SER A 192 7.62 10.38 11.45
C SER A 192 7.35 9.49 12.66
N ASP A 193 8.39 9.09 13.39
CA ASP A 193 8.25 8.29 14.62
C ASP A 193 7.27 8.92 15.62
N LYS A 194 7.35 10.24 15.81
CA LYS A 194 6.47 10.94 16.74
C LYS A 194 5.04 11.01 16.23
N THR A 195 4.84 11.22 14.92
CA THR A 195 3.52 11.17 14.28
C THR A 195 2.89 9.78 14.44
N PHE A 196 3.67 8.71 14.28
CA PHE A 196 3.22 7.34 14.50
C PHE A 196 2.66 7.15 15.91
N TYR A 197 3.42 7.54 16.95
CA TYR A 197 2.97 7.37 18.34
C TYR A 197 1.74 8.23 18.65
N ASP A 198 1.68 9.46 18.13
CA ASP A 198 0.51 10.32 18.30
C ASP A 198 -0.73 9.75 17.60
N ALA A 199 -0.58 9.19 16.40
CA ALA A 199 -1.67 8.55 15.67
C ALA A 199 -2.19 7.31 16.39
N VAL A 200 -1.29 6.45 16.88
CA VAL A 200 -1.65 5.27 17.69
C VAL A 200 -2.37 5.69 18.98
N ALA A 201 -1.94 6.77 19.63
CA ALA A 201 -2.57 7.27 20.85
C ALA A 201 -3.95 7.92 20.58
N ALA A 202 -4.10 8.63 19.45
CA ALA A 202 -5.35 9.28 19.08
C ALA A 202 -6.39 8.32 18.48
N SER A 203 -5.95 7.18 17.93
CA SER A 203 -6.82 6.21 17.28
C SER A 203 -7.52 5.29 18.29
N SER A 204 -8.84 5.28 18.25
CA SER A 204 -9.74 4.34 18.95
C SER A 204 -9.87 2.98 18.24
N LYS A 205 -9.36 2.86 17.01
CA LYS A 205 -9.40 1.64 16.20
C LYS A 205 -8.00 1.23 15.73
N PRO A 206 -7.81 -0.03 15.28
CA PRO A 206 -6.54 -0.47 14.73
C PRO A 206 -6.02 0.41 13.59
N VAL A 207 -4.77 0.85 13.67
CA VAL A 207 -4.03 1.47 12.56
C VAL A 207 -3.39 0.40 11.67
N ILE A 208 -2.98 0.76 10.46
CA ILE A 208 -2.16 -0.08 9.60
C ILE A 208 -0.90 0.68 9.17
N ALA A 209 0.21 0.01 8.92
CA ALA A 209 1.27 0.54 8.07
C ALA A 209 1.17 -0.21 6.74
N THR A 210 0.60 0.40 5.70
CA THR A 210 0.24 -0.28 4.43
C THR A 210 1.44 -0.78 3.64
N HIS A 211 2.62 -0.19 3.83
CA HIS A 211 3.86 -0.54 3.13
C HIS A 211 5.06 0.04 3.92
N SER A 212 5.52 -0.69 4.94
CA SER A 212 6.71 -0.32 5.74
C SER A 212 7.51 -1.55 6.14
N SER A 213 8.80 -1.38 6.42
CA SER A 213 9.72 -2.50 6.72
C SER A 213 10.45 -2.31 8.06
N CYS A 214 11.35 -3.23 8.40
CA CYS A 214 11.93 -3.34 9.75
C CYS A 214 13.24 -2.54 9.86
N ARG A 215 13.27 -1.51 10.72
CA ARG A 215 14.46 -0.64 10.89
C ARG A 215 15.66 -1.39 11.47
N ALA A 216 15.41 -2.45 12.24
CA ALA A 216 16.44 -3.33 12.78
C ALA A 216 17.25 -4.06 11.68
N LEU A 217 16.67 -4.28 10.49
CA LEU A 217 17.35 -4.93 9.37
C LEU A 217 17.95 -3.94 8.37
N ASN A 218 17.33 -2.77 8.24
CA ASN A 218 17.82 -1.69 7.39
C ASN A 218 17.45 -0.33 7.98
N ASP A 219 18.46 0.42 8.41
CA ASP A 219 18.29 1.69 9.13
C ASP A 219 17.90 2.83 8.16
N MET A 220 16.59 2.96 7.98
CA MET A 220 15.94 3.98 7.17
C MET A 220 14.85 4.66 8.01
N PRO A 221 14.73 6.00 7.98
CA PRO A 221 13.63 6.71 8.66
C PRO A 221 12.25 6.20 8.24
N ARG A 222 12.14 5.73 7.00
CA ARG A 222 10.93 5.17 6.43
C ARG A 222 10.50 3.82 7.03
N ASN A 223 11.42 3.11 7.70
CA ASN A 223 11.16 1.82 8.35
C ASN A 223 10.75 1.99 9.81
N MET A 224 10.06 1.00 10.37
CA MET A 224 9.57 1.02 11.75
C MET A 224 10.58 0.43 12.73
N THR A 225 10.73 1.04 13.91
CA THR A 225 11.49 0.43 15.02
C THR A 225 10.73 -0.73 15.66
N ASP A 226 11.42 -1.59 16.40
CA ASP A 226 10.80 -2.69 17.13
C ASP A 226 9.75 -2.21 18.16
N ASP A 227 9.97 -1.04 18.75
CA ASP A 227 9.02 -0.47 19.71
C ASP A 227 7.76 0.07 19.01
N MET A 228 7.91 0.62 17.80
CA MET A 228 6.75 0.96 16.96
C MET A 228 5.98 -0.30 16.55
N LEU A 229 6.68 -1.37 16.15
CA LEU A 229 6.05 -2.66 15.82
C LEU A 229 5.25 -3.23 17.00
N ARG A 230 5.83 -3.21 18.21
CA ARG A 230 5.12 -3.62 19.44
C ARG A 230 3.93 -2.72 19.78
N ALA A 231 4.07 -1.40 19.62
CA ALA A 231 2.99 -0.45 19.87
C ALA A 231 1.82 -0.63 18.89
N LEU A 232 2.12 -0.84 17.59
CA LEU A 232 1.14 -1.15 16.55
C LEU A 232 0.41 -2.46 16.87
N ALA A 233 1.14 -3.51 17.28
CA ALA A 233 0.53 -4.78 17.68
C ALA A 233 -0.41 -4.61 18.87
N LYS A 234 -0.01 -3.86 19.91
CA LYS A 234 -0.84 -3.55 21.08
C LYS A 234 -2.13 -2.78 20.71
N ASN A 235 -2.08 -1.94 19.67
CA ASN A 235 -3.25 -1.25 19.13
C ASN A 235 -4.18 -2.18 18.31
N GLY A 236 -3.75 -3.41 18.00
CA GLY A 236 -4.48 -4.35 17.15
C GLY A 236 -4.19 -4.19 15.66
N GLY A 237 -3.20 -3.37 15.31
CA GLY A 237 -2.87 -2.98 13.94
C GLY A 237 -2.13 -4.05 13.13
N VAL A 238 -1.77 -3.72 11.89
CA VAL A 238 -0.98 -4.58 11.00
C VAL A 238 0.14 -3.79 10.34
N VAL A 239 1.35 -4.35 10.29
CA VAL A 239 2.44 -3.85 9.44
C VAL A 239 2.50 -4.71 8.19
N SER A 240 2.35 -4.08 7.03
CA SER A 240 2.50 -4.73 5.73
C SER A 240 3.89 -4.48 5.17
N ILE A 241 4.64 -5.56 4.93
CA ILE A 241 6.05 -5.46 4.56
C ILE A 241 6.20 -4.92 3.13
N ASN A 242 6.96 -3.83 3.02
CA ASN A 242 7.32 -3.16 1.76
C ASN A 242 8.36 -3.96 0.97
N PHE A 243 8.28 -3.98 -0.36
CA PHE A 243 9.25 -4.71 -1.21
C PHE A 243 10.36 -3.83 -1.77
N TYR A 244 10.34 -2.52 -1.56
CA TYR A 244 11.35 -1.61 -2.10
C TYR A 244 12.76 -2.02 -1.61
N PRO A 245 13.69 -2.39 -2.51
CA PRO A 245 15.03 -2.83 -2.14
C PRO A 245 15.75 -1.90 -1.18
N SER A 246 15.64 -0.58 -1.39
CA SER A 246 16.26 0.42 -0.52
C SER A 246 15.69 0.47 0.91
N PHE A 247 14.50 -0.10 1.15
CA PHE A 247 13.89 -0.21 2.48
C PHE A 247 14.14 -1.57 3.12
N VAL A 248 14.33 -2.64 2.35
CA VAL A 248 14.50 -3.99 2.93
C VAL A 248 15.94 -4.47 3.04
N SER A 249 16.87 -3.87 2.30
CA SER A 249 18.27 -4.31 2.27
C SER A 249 19.26 -3.15 2.41
N PRO A 250 20.24 -3.22 3.35
CA PRO A 250 21.33 -2.24 3.44
C PRO A 250 22.15 -2.11 2.15
N LYS A 251 22.14 -3.14 1.31
CA LYS A 251 22.85 -3.18 0.01
C LYS A 251 22.34 -2.13 -0.97
N ASP A 252 21.07 -1.75 -0.85
CA ASP A 252 20.38 -0.83 -1.77
C ASP A 252 19.99 0.50 -1.09
N ALA A 253 20.27 0.67 0.20
CA ALA A 253 19.78 1.81 1.00
C ALA A 253 20.28 3.19 0.50
N GLN A 254 21.50 3.26 -0.05
CA GLN A 254 22.03 4.54 -0.56
C GLN A 254 21.23 5.09 -1.74
N ALA A 255 20.71 4.23 -2.62
CA ALA A 255 19.91 4.65 -3.76
C ALA A 255 18.62 5.34 -3.30
N GLY A 256 17.91 4.73 -2.35
CA GLY A 256 16.69 5.29 -1.77
C GLY A 256 16.91 6.62 -1.04
N LYS A 257 17.99 6.76 -0.26
CA LYS A 257 18.32 8.05 0.40
C LYS A 257 18.43 9.19 -0.61
N LYS A 258 19.04 8.94 -1.77
CA LYS A 258 19.17 9.92 -2.85
C LYS A 258 17.81 10.26 -3.48
N LEU A 259 16.99 9.24 -3.77
CA LEU A 259 15.66 9.43 -4.35
C LEU A 259 14.75 10.25 -3.42
N ILE A 260 14.70 9.90 -2.14
CA ILE A 260 13.94 10.64 -1.12
C ILE A 260 14.34 12.11 -1.12
N SER A 261 15.65 12.39 -1.09
CA SER A 261 16.16 13.77 -1.08
C SER A 261 15.73 14.55 -2.32
N SER A 262 15.71 13.92 -3.50
CA SER A 262 15.22 14.58 -4.73
C SER A 262 13.71 14.81 -4.74
N GLN A 263 12.92 13.86 -4.22
CA GLN A 263 11.46 13.99 -4.14
C GLN A 263 11.05 15.13 -3.21
N VAL A 264 11.67 15.22 -2.03
CA VAL A 264 11.39 16.28 -1.05
C VAL A 264 11.74 17.67 -1.60
N ALA A 265 12.75 17.78 -2.48
CA ALA A 265 13.17 19.04 -3.08
C ALA A 265 12.37 19.45 -4.34
N LEU A 266 11.50 18.58 -4.85
CA LEU A 266 10.79 18.80 -6.11
C LEU A 266 9.57 19.69 -5.91
N GLU A 267 9.70 20.96 -6.29
CA GLU A 267 8.61 21.95 -6.19
C GLU A 267 8.50 22.82 -7.45
N PRO A 268 7.81 22.35 -8.51
CA PRO A 268 7.57 23.13 -9.72
C PRO A 268 6.63 24.31 -9.45
N ASP A 269 6.94 25.48 -10.00
CA ASP A 269 6.03 26.62 -10.04
C ASP A 269 5.07 26.52 -11.23
N LEU A 270 4.18 25.52 -11.19
CA LEU A 270 3.21 25.19 -12.25
C LEU A 270 1.82 24.92 -11.65
N LYS A 271 0.75 25.10 -12.44
CA LYS A 271 -0.64 24.84 -12.04
C LYS A 271 -1.47 24.24 -13.17
N GLY A 272 -2.62 23.66 -12.83
CA GLY A 272 -3.57 23.09 -13.78
C GLY A 272 -2.92 22.12 -14.78
N ALA A 273 -3.27 22.24 -16.06
CA ALA A 273 -2.78 21.35 -17.12
C ALA A 273 -1.24 21.32 -17.23
N ALA A 274 -0.55 22.44 -16.99
CA ALA A 274 0.91 22.47 -17.04
C ALA A 274 1.54 21.65 -15.91
N LEU A 275 0.91 21.63 -14.72
CA LEU A 275 1.33 20.79 -13.61
C LEU A 275 1.02 19.31 -13.88
N ASP A 276 -0.13 19.01 -14.50
CA ASP A 276 -0.50 17.66 -14.93
C ASP A 276 0.50 17.11 -15.96
N ASP A 277 0.91 17.93 -16.93
CA ASP A 277 1.91 17.57 -17.94
C ASP A 277 3.29 17.35 -17.33
N PHE A 278 3.68 18.19 -16.37
CA PHE A 278 4.91 18.01 -15.60
C PHE A 278 4.88 16.69 -14.82
N ALA A 279 3.79 16.41 -14.11
CA ALA A 279 3.63 15.16 -13.36
C ALA A 279 3.69 13.93 -14.28
N ARG A 280 3.06 14.00 -15.46
CA ARG A 280 3.15 12.95 -16.49
C ARG A 280 4.59 12.71 -16.93
N GLN A 281 5.34 13.75 -17.26
CA GLN A 281 6.73 13.64 -17.68
C GLN A 281 7.62 13.07 -16.56
N ASN A 282 7.40 13.50 -15.31
CA ASN A 282 8.17 13.01 -14.17
C ASN A 282 7.89 11.53 -13.88
N HIS A 283 6.62 11.10 -13.94
CA HIS A 283 6.22 9.70 -13.80
C HIS A 283 6.97 8.79 -14.80
N PHE A 284 7.02 9.19 -16.08
CA PHE A 284 7.75 8.45 -17.10
C PHE A 284 9.27 8.41 -16.88
N LYS A 285 9.85 9.41 -16.23
CA LYS A 285 11.29 9.48 -15.99
C LYS A 285 11.72 8.57 -14.85
N GLU A 286 10.99 8.61 -13.73
CA GLU A 286 11.43 7.98 -12.48
C GLU A 286 11.02 6.51 -12.37
N LEU A 287 9.80 6.16 -12.77
CA LEU A 287 9.23 4.83 -12.52
C LEU A 287 9.37 3.85 -13.70
N ARG A 288 9.56 4.33 -14.94
CA ARG A 288 9.79 3.42 -16.08
C ARG A 288 11.23 2.94 -16.20
N SER A 289 12.19 3.59 -15.55
CA SER A 289 13.60 3.19 -15.61
C SER A 289 13.92 2.22 -14.48
N MET A 290 13.35 1.01 -14.52
CA MET A 290 13.61 -0.04 -13.53
C MET A 290 15.11 -0.22 -13.31
N LYS A 291 15.53 0.05 -12.08
CA LYS A 291 16.93 -0.03 -11.67
C LYS A 291 17.24 -1.43 -11.19
N PRO A 292 18.45 -1.96 -11.49
CA PRO A 292 18.89 -3.20 -10.90
C PRO A 292 18.98 -3.03 -9.37
N ALA A 293 18.53 -4.05 -8.63
CA ALA A 293 18.62 -4.12 -7.19
C ALA A 293 19.36 -5.38 -6.73
N GLN A 294 19.97 -5.31 -5.56
CA GLN A 294 20.66 -6.44 -4.94
C GLN A 294 19.77 -7.23 -3.97
N ALA A 295 18.72 -6.61 -3.44
CA ALA A 295 17.74 -7.27 -2.60
C ALA A 295 17.13 -8.49 -3.32
N THR A 296 16.79 -9.52 -2.56
CA THR A 296 16.15 -10.74 -3.05
C THR A 296 14.89 -11.05 -2.25
N ILE A 297 14.15 -12.07 -2.70
CA ILE A 297 13.04 -12.65 -1.94
C ILE A 297 13.41 -13.03 -0.49
N ASP A 298 14.67 -13.39 -0.23
CA ASP A 298 15.13 -13.75 1.12
C ASP A 298 15.18 -12.53 2.05
N ASP A 299 15.49 -11.34 1.53
CA ASP A 299 15.43 -10.09 2.31
C ASP A 299 13.99 -9.75 2.71
N ILE A 300 13.00 -10.07 1.85
CA ILE A 300 11.56 -9.93 2.16
C ILE A 300 11.14 -10.93 3.24
N VAL A 301 11.53 -12.20 3.10
CA VAL A 301 11.28 -13.23 4.13
C VAL A 301 11.91 -12.84 5.46
N ALA A 302 13.11 -12.24 5.46
CA ALA A 302 13.77 -11.77 6.67
C ALA A 302 12.99 -10.64 7.36
N ASN A 303 12.47 -9.68 6.60
CA ASN A 303 11.64 -8.60 7.14
C ASN A 303 10.32 -9.12 7.72
N ILE A 304 9.63 -10.03 7.02
CA ILE A 304 8.42 -10.71 7.53
C ILE A 304 8.75 -11.48 8.82
N ASP A 305 9.84 -12.26 8.82
CA ASP A 305 10.25 -13.07 9.97
C ASP A 305 10.59 -12.23 11.20
N HIS A 306 11.26 -11.10 10.99
CA HIS A 306 11.54 -10.15 12.07
C HIS A 306 10.26 -9.51 12.60
N ALA A 307 9.39 -9.00 11.72
CA ALA A 307 8.13 -8.40 12.12
C ALA A 307 7.24 -9.39 12.90
N VAL A 308 7.17 -10.66 12.47
CA VAL A 308 6.43 -11.70 13.19
C VAL A 308 7.01 -11.94 14.60
N LYS A 309 8.34 -11.96 14.76
CA LYS A 309 8.97 -12.12 16.08
C LYS A 309 8.69 -10.95 17.03
N VAL A 310 8.58 -9.74 16.50
CA VAL A 310 8.42 -8.51 17.32
C VAL A 310 6.96 -8.17 17.57
N ALA A 311 6.13 -8.16 16.53
CA ALA A 311 4.72 -7.77 16.56
C ALA A 311 3.77 -8.97 16.74
N GLY A 312 4.20 -10.19 16.42
CA GLY A 312 3.37 -11.39 16.42
C GLY A 312 2.72 -11.68 15.07
N ILE A 313 2.40 -12.95 14.81
CA ILE A 313 1.88 -13.42 13.51
C ILE A 313 0.53 -12.77 13.13
N ASP A 314 -0.25 -12.31 14.10
CA ASP A 314 -1.55 -11.67 13.88
C ASP A 314 -1.44 -10.18 13.47
N HIS A 315 -0.23 -9.68 13.23
CA HIS A 315 0.07 -8.26 13.02
C HIS A 315 0.95 -7.98 11.80
N VAL A 316 1.15 -8.96 10.92
CA VAL A 316 1.98 -8.82 9.72
C VAL A 316 1.15 -9.06 8.45
N GLY A 317 1.40 -8.26 7.42
CA GLY A 317 0.75 -8.32 6.11
C GLY A 317 1.73 -8.10 4.95
N ILE A 318 1.20 -7.85 3.76
CA ILE A 318 1.97 -7.60 2.53
C ILE A 318 1.54 -6.26 1.94
N GLY A 319 2.52 -5.44 1.56
CA GLY A 319 2.31 -4.13 0.98
C GLY A 319 3.42 -3.82 0.01
N SER A 320 3.35 -4.37 -1.20
CA SER A 320 4.52 -4.48 -2.09
C SER A 320 5.10 -3.15 -2.53
N ASP A 321 4.28 -2.09 -2.60
CA ASP A 321 4.67 -0.81 -3.20
C ASP A 321 4.88 -0.94 -4.73
N PHE A 322 4.26 -1.97 -5.34
CA PHE A 322 4.33 -2.21 -6.77
C PHE A 322 3.77 -1.04 -7.57
N ASP A 323 4.48 -0.70 -8.65
CA ASP A 323 4.29 0.49 -9.50
C ASP A 323 4.59 1.84 -8.82
N GLY A 324 4.94 1.84 -7.52
CA GLY A 324 5.37 3.01 -6.74
C GLY A 324 6.90 3.09 -6.56
N ILE A 325 7.59 2.00 -6.89
CA ILE A 325 9.03 1.82 -6.69
C ILE A 325 9.80 1.69 -8.01
N ASP A 326 11.04 2.17 -8.01
CA ASP A 326 11.94 2.15 -9.18
C ASP A 326 12.85 0.91 -9.25
N SER A 327 12.69 -0.03 -8.33
CA SER A 327 13.38 -1.32 -8.31
C SER A 327 12.62 -2.32 -7.46
N VAL A 328 12.82 -3.61 -7.72
CA VAL A 328 12.14 -4.72 -7.05
C VAL A 328 13.15 -5.78 -6.60
N PRO A 329 12.85 -6.58 -5.56
CA PRO A 329 13.72 -7.67 -5.16
C PRO A 329 13.78 -8.75 -6.23
N ASN A 330 14.96 -9.34 -6.43
CA ASN A 330 15.14 -10.48 -7.33
C ASN A 330 14.27 -11.67 -6.86
N GLY A 331 13.48 -12.24 -7.76
CA GLY A 331 12.47 -13.27 -7.46
C GLY A 331 11.07 -12.72 -7.17
N LEU A 332 10.89 -11.39 -7.11
CA LEU A 332 9.62 -10.70 -6.90
C LEU A 332 9.42 -9.57 -7.92
N GLU A 333 9.65 -9.87 -9.19
CA GLU A 333 9.67 -8.86 -10.25
C GLU A 333 8.30 -8.24 -10.54
N ASP A 334 7.20 -8.93 -10.25
CA ASP A 334 5.84 -8.43 -10.42
C ASP A 334 4.87 -9.21 -9.51
N ILE A 335 3.61 -8.77 -9.44
CA ILE A 335 2.62 -9.39 -8.55
C ILE A 335 2.29 -10.85 -8.91
N SER A 336 2.68 -11.34 -10.09
CA SER A 336 2.52 -12.76 -10.43
C SER A 336 3.51 -13.69 -9.71
N LYS A 337 4.52 -13.12 -9.03
CA LYS A 337 5.57 -13.84 -8.31
C LYS A 337 5.21 -14.17 -6.86
N MET A 338 4.08 -13.69 -6.35
CA MET A 338 3.64 -13.93 -4.97
C MET A 338 3.59 -15.42 -4.53
N PRO A 339 3.28 -16.41 -5.40
CA PRO A 339 3.41 -17.82 -5.05
C PRO A 339 4.84 -18.24 -4.67
N GLN A 340 5.86 -17.56 -5.21
CA GLN A 340 7.26 -17.79 -4.84
C GLN A 340 7.54 -17.31 -3.42
N LEU A 341 6.95 -16.18 -2.99
CA LEU A 341 7.07 -15.70 -1.61
C LEU A 341 6.41 -16.68 -0.64
N ALA A 342 5.22 -17.18 -0.98
CA ALA A 342 4.55 -18.20 -0.16
C ALA A 342 5.42 -19.47 -0.04
N ALA A 343 6.05 -19.91 -1.14
CA ALA A 343 6.98 -21.05 -1.11
C ALA A 343 8.23 -20.78 -0.24
N ALA A 344 8.78 -19.57 -0.31
CA ALA A 344 9.93 -19.16 0.51
C ALA A 344 9.58 -19.12 2.00
N LEU A 345 8.39 -18.63 2.37
CA LEU A 345 7.88 -18.65 3.75
C LEU A 345 7.65 -20.08 4.27
N ARG A 346 7.09 -20.98 3.44
CA ARG A 346 7.00 -22.41 3.81
C ARG A 346 8.36 -23.02 4.07
N LYS A 347 9.35 -22.74 3.20
CA LYS A 347 10.73 -23.19 3.37
C LYS A 347 11.36 -22.64 4.66
N LYS A 348 10.98 -21.41 5.06
CA LYS A 348 11.40 -20.79 6.33
C LYS A 348 10.74 -21.42 7.57
N GLY A 349 9.64 -22.16 7.40
CA GLY A 349 8.96 -22.89 8.46
C GLY A 349 7.56 -22.38 8.82
N TYR A 350 7.00 -21.44 8.07
CA TYR A 350 5.64 -20.96 8.29
C TYR A 350 4.61 -22.00 7.84
N SER A 351 3.59 -22.21 8.67
CA SER A 351 2.45 -23.06 8.33
C SER A 351 1.55 -22.38 7.29
N ASP A 352 0.73 -23.15 6.56
CA ASP A 352 -0.26 -22.57 5.64
C ASP A 352 -1.26 -21.66 6.38
N ALA A 353 -1.56 -21.94 7.65
CA ALA A 353 -2.43 -21.11 8.47
C ALA A 353 -1.79 -19.75 8.80
N ASP A 354 -0.49 -19.73 9.11
CA ASP A 354 0.26 -18.48 9.35
C ASP A 354 0.41 -17.67 8.07
N ILE A 355 0.70 -18.34 6.95
CA ILE A 355 0.74 -17.69 5.63
C ILE A 355 -0.61 -17.08 5.29
N GLN A 356 -1.73 -17.76 5.58
CA GLN A 356 -3.07 -17.20 5.35
C GLN A 356 -3.35 -15.94 6.19
N LYS A 357 -2.83 -15.86 7.41
CA LYS A 357 -2.91 -14.66 8.25
C LYS A 357 -2.16 -13.49 7.59
N ILE A 358 -0.93 -13.73 7.15
CA ILE A 358 -0.10 -12.76 6.43
C ILE A 358 -0.74 -12.33 5.11
N TRP A 359 -1.30 -13.27 4.34
CA TRP A 359 -1.85 -13.00 3.01
C TRP A 359 -3.11 -12.15 3.04
N SER A 360 -3.96 -12.27 4.06
CA SER A 360 -5.20 -11.50 4.12
C SER A 360 -5.87 -11.48 5.49
N GLY A 361 -5.73 -12.54 6.29
CA GLY A 361 -6.50 -12.69 7.53
C GLY A 361 -6.36 -11.50 8.49
N ASN A 362 -5.13 -11.00 8.64
CA ASN A 362 -4.82 -9.88 9.53
C ASN A 362 -5.43 -8.56 9.02
N VAL A 363 -5.31 -8.28 7.73
CA VAL A 363 -5.87 -7.06 7.11
C VAL A 363 -7.40 -7.11 7.11
N LEU A 364 -7.99 -8.25 6.77
CA LEU A 364 -9.45 -8.43 6.84
C LEU A 364 -9.98 -8.23 8.27
N ARG A 365 -9.24 -8.65 9.30
CA ARG A 365 -9.60 -8.35 10.70
C ARG A 365 -9.65 -6.83 10.93
N VAL A 366 -8.61 -6.10 10.53
CA VAL A 366 -8.58 -4.63 10.66
C VAL A 366 -9.74 -3.99 9.90
N MET A 367 -9.99 -4.39 8.66
CA MET A 367 -11.11 -3.89 7.86
C MET A 367 -12.45 -4.09 8.58
N ARG A 368 -12.72 -5.28 9.14
CA ARG A 368 -13.98 -5.56 9.87
C ARG A 368 -14.14 -4.66 11.11
N VAL A 369 -13.06 -4.39 11.84
CA VAL A 369 -13.09 -3.54 13.04
C VAL A 369 -13.26 -2.06 12.67
N VAL A 370 -12.57 -1.61 11.62
CA VAL A 370 -12.52 -0.20 11.24
C VAL A 370 -13.74 0.22 10.44
N ILE A 371 -13.98 -0.46 9.32
CA ILE A 371 -14.97 -0.09 8.31
C ILE A 371 -16.35 -0.63 8.69
N GLY A 372 -16.40 -1.82 9.29
CA GLY A 372 -17.64 -2.55 9.59
C GLY A 372 -17.80 -3.80 8.71
N ARG A 373 -18.95 -4.46 8.84
CA ARG A 373 -19.32 -5.61 8.01
C ARG A 373 -19.61 -5.19 6.59
#